data_AF-A0A0X3PQI9-F1
#
_entry.id   AF-A0A0X3PQI9-F1
#
_cell.length_a   1.000
_cell.length_b   1.000
_cell.length_c   1.000
_cell.angle_alpha   90.00
_cell.angle_beta   90.00
_cell.angle_gamma   90.00
#
_symmetry.space_group_name_H-M   'P 1'
#
loop_
_entity.id
_entity.type
_entity.pdbx_description
1 polymer ?
#
loop_
_entity_poly.entity_id
_entity_poly.type
_entity_poly.pdbx_seq_one_letter_code
_entity_poly.pdbx_strand_id
1 'polypeptide(L)'
;MHFLEVVSWGSKITLAGPPKIIKRLKLPVKPETSKEVCGVVQLVLSSPECGVPLDALFISIYSQLFSLAGKVIEDVSSPPSPSSPLPYRRILWSFPHQTHFLMNLLKKIQWSILLEAILATVLLNFSVRQLSAMSFYSLFLFLFIVLVFRRLIF
;
A
#
# COMPACT_ATOMS: atom_id res chain seq x y z
N MET A 1 13.48 -6.41 -2.18
CA MET A 1 12.05 -6.20 -2.52
C MET A 1 11.24 -7.27 -1.84
N HIS A 2 10.00 -6.98 -1.43
CA HIS A 2 9.13 -7.99 -0.86
C HIS A 2 8.15 -8.48 -1.92
N PHE A 3 7.96 -9.79 -2.03
CA PHE A 3 7.08 -10.39 -3.04
C PHE A 3 5.86 -11.00 -2.36
N LEU A 4 4.69 -10.85 -2.97
CA LEU A 4 3.49 -11.59 -2.59
C LEU A 4 2.96 -12.30 -3.82
N GLU A 5 2.74 -13.58 -3.71
CA GLU A 5 2.15 -14.41 -4.73
C GLU A 5 0.67 -14.65 -4.39
N VAL A 6 -0.20 -14.42 -5.36
CA VAL A 6 -1.63 -14.68 -5.28
C VAL A 6 -1.96 -15.73 -6.33
N VAL A 7 -2.39 -16.91 -5.91
CA VAL A 7 -2.78 -18.01 -6.81
C VAL A 7 -4.25 -18.31 -6.60
N SER A 8 -5.07 -18.07 -7.62
CA SER A 8 -6.43 -18.57 -7.70
C SER A 8 -6.43 -19.89 -8.47
N TRP A 9 -7.00 -20.93 -7.86
CA TRP A 9 -7.21 -22.23 -8.47
C TRP A 9 -8.59 -22.74 -8.09
N GLY A 10 -9.48 -22.89 -9.08
CA GLY A 10 -10.83 -23.39 -8.86
C GLY A 10 -11.57 -22.56 -7.81
N SER A 11 -11.97 -23.17 -6.69
CA SER A 11 -12.70 -22.50 -5.60
C SER A 11 -11.83 -21.88 -4.50
N LYS A 12 -10.51 -21.81 -4.70
CA LYS A 12 -9.54 -21.41 -3.67
C LYS A 12 -8.62 -20.29 -4.15
N ILE A 13 -8.21 -19.43 -3.22
CA ILE A 13 -7.20 -18.40 -3.37
C ILE A 13 -6.11 -18.64 -2.33
N THR A 14 -4.89 -18.85 -2.81
CA THR A 14 -3.69 -18.97 -1.99
C THR A 14 -2.91 -17.67 -2.02
N LEU A 15 -2.53 -17.17 -0.85
CA LEU A 15 -1.70 -15.99 -0.67
C LEU A 15 -0.39 -16.42 -0.02
N ALA A 16 0.74 -16.18 -0.66
CA ALA A 16 2.06 -16.49 -0.12
C ALA A 16 2.95 -15.25 -0.11
N GLY A 17 3.53 -14.90 1.03
CA GLY A 17 4.52 -13.82 1.12
C GLY A 17 4.89 -13.41 2.54
N PRO A 18 5.55 -12.25 2.71
CA PRO A 18 6.05 -11.83 4.01
C PRO A 18 4.92 -11.58 5.03
N PRO A 19 5.11 -11.97 6.30
CA PRO A 19 4.11 -11.78 7.36
C PRO A 19 3.72 -10.31 7.53
N LYS A 20 4.64 -9.37 7.29
CA LYS A 20 4.37 -7.92 7.37
C LYS A 20 3.35 -7.44 6.35
N ILE A 21 3.32 -8.03 5.15
CA ILE A 21 2.37 -7.65 4.09
C ILE A 21 1.04 -8.38 4.33
N ILE A 22 1.10 -9.67 4.66
CA ILE A 22 -0.08 -10.48 4.94
C ILE A 22 -0.88 -9.95 6.13
N LYS A 23 -0.21 -9.50 7.21
CA LYS A 23 -0.90 -8.85 8.34
C LYS A 23 -1.54 -7.50 7.98
N ARG A 24 -1.07 -6.81 6.95
CA ARG A 24 -1.64 -5.53 6.48
C ARG A 24 -2.82 -5.73 5.54
N LEU A 25 -2.88 -6.87 4.86
CA LEU A 25 -4.07 -7.32 4.15
C LEU A 25 -5.15 -7.63 5.19
N LYS A 26 -6.11 -6.72 5.34
CA LYS A 26 -7.28 -6.94 6.18
C LYS A 26 -8.20 -7.90 5.42
N LEU A 27 -7.88 -9.19 5.49
CA LEU A 27 -8.60 -10.22 4.76
C LEU A 27 -10.04 -10.32 5.28
N PRO A 28 -11.04 -10.32 4.39
CA PRO A 28 -12.45 -10.35 4.77
C PRO A 28 -12.88 -11.73 5.31
N VAL A 29 -12.09 -12.78 5.06
CA VAL A 29 -12.41 -14.17 5.41
C VAL A 29 -11.27 -14.77 6.24
N LYS A 30 -11.62 -15.58 7.24
CA LYS A 30 -10.64 -16.34 8.03
C LYS A 30 -10.00 -17.41 7.13
N PRO A 31 -8.66 -17.54 7.12
CA PRO A 31 -7.99 -18.55 6.31
C PRO A 31 -8.35 -19.95 6.78
N GLU A 32 -8.60 -20.87 5.85
CA GLU A 32 -8.77 -22.30 6.14
C GLU A 32 -7.48 -22.90 6.70
N THR A 33 -6.34 -22.42 6.20
CA THR A 33 -5.03 -22.91 6.62
C THR A 33 -4.02 -21.75 6.58
N SER A 34 -3.24 -21.64 7.66
CA SER A 34 -2.11 -20.72 7.77
C SER A 34 -0.87 -21.53 8.09
N LYS A 35 0.11 -21.55 7.19
CA LYS A 35 1.43 -22.16 7.44
C LYS A 35 2.51 -21.10 7.26
N GLU A 36 3.47 -21.07 8.18
CA GLU A 36 4.66 -20.22 8.07
C GLU A 36 5.86 -21.13 7.78
N VAL A 37 6.50 -20.92 6.63
CA VAL A 37 7.66 -21.69 6.18
C VAL A 37 8.75 -20.70 5.79
N CYS A 38 9.91 -20.79 6.42
CA CYS A 38 11.07 -19.93 6.12
C CYS A 38 10.77 -18.41 6.13
N GLY A 39 9.91 -17.94 7.04
CA GLY A 39 9.53 -16.52 7.14
C GLY A 39 8.57 -16.03 6.06
N VAL A 40 7.97 -16.95 5.29
CA VAL A 40 6.87 -16.72 4.36
C VAL A 40 5.60 -17.31 4.96
N VAL A 41 4.56 -16.50 5.07
CA VAL A 41 3.24 -16.95 5.48
C VAL A 41 2.47 -17.34 4.22
N GLN A 42 1.89 -18.53 4.23
CA GLN A 42 0.99 -19.03 3.21
C GLN A 42 -0.41 -19.15 3.82
N LEU A 43 -1.36 -18.44 3.23
CA LEU A 43 -2.78 -18.48 3.60
C LEU A 43 -3.57 -19.11 2.46
N VAL A 44 -4.44 -20.06 2.78
CA VAL A 44 -5.43 -20.61 1.86
C VAL A 44 -6.80 -20.10 2.25
N LEU A 45 -7.46 -19.40 1.32
CA LEU A 45 -8.83 -18.92 1.42
C LEU A 45 -9.66 -19.77 0.47
N SER A 46 -10.69 -20.44 0.97
CA SER A 46 -11.73 -21.00 0.13
C SER A 46 -12.86 -19.99 -0.04
N SER A 47 -13.64 -20.15 -1.11
CA SER A 47 -14.97 -19.56 -1.16
C SER A 47 -15.72 -19.96 0.11
N PRO A 48 -16.17 -19.01 0.94
CA PRO A 48 -17.00 -19.37 2.07
C PRO A 48 -18.29 -20.01 1.56
N GLU A 49 -18.87 -20.91 2.34
CA GLU A 49 -20.24 -21.41 2.16
C GLU A 49 -21.28 -20.26 2.11
N CYS A 50 -20.91 -19.04 2.53
CA CYS A 50 -21.72 -17.82 2.57
C CYS A 50 -21.93 -17.07 1.23
N GLY A 51 -21.71 -17.68 0.06
CA GLY A 51 -22.16 -17.11 -1.23
C GLY A 51 -21.44 -15.85 -1.72
N VAL A 52 -20.27 -15.50 -1.15
CA VAL A 52 -19.43 -14.41 -1.70
C VAL A 52 -18.66 -14.97 -2.90
N PRO A 53 -18.84 -14.42 -4.12
CA PRO A 53 -18.13 -14.91 -5.30
C PRO A 53 -16.63 -14.70 -5.14
N LEU A 54 -15.84 -15.69 -5.58
CA LEU A 54 -14.37 -15.62 -5.57
C LEU A 54 -13.83 -14.39 -6.29
N ASP A 55 -14.54 -13.90 -7.30
CA ASP A 55 -14.20 -12.67 -8.01
C ASP A 55 -14.24 -11.45 -7.07
N ALA A 56 -15.21 -11.38 -6.16
CA ALA A 56 -15.28 -10.30 -5.17
C ALA A 56 -14.14 -10.40 -4.15
N LEU A 57 -13.78 -11.62 -3.73
CA LEU A 57 -12.61 -11.84 -2.87
C LEU A 57 -11.31 -11.44 -3.58
N PHE A 58 -11.17 -11.81 -4.85
CA PHE A 58 -10.02 -11.47 -5.67
C PHE A 58 -9.91 -9.95 -5.85
N ILE A 59 -11.00 -9.26 -6.19
CA ILE A 59 -11.04 -7.79 -6.31
C ILE A 59 -10.72 -7.12 -4.97
N SER A 60 -11.25 -7.64 -3.86
CA SER A 60 -10.93 -7.11 -2.53
C SER A 60 -9.45 -7.26 -2.19
N ILE A 61 -8.85 -8.40 -2.50
CA ILE A 61 -7.41 -8.62 -2.31
C ILE A 61 -6.63 -7.67 -3.23
N TYR A 62 -6.98 -7.60 -4.51
CA TYR A 62 -6.33 -6.76 -5.51
C TYR A 62 -6.32 -5.28 -5.13
N SER A 63 -7.47 -4.75 -4.68
CA SER A 63 -7.59 -3.35 -4.26
C SER A 63 -6.73 -3.05 -3.03
N GLN A 64 -6.66 -3.96 -2.06
CA GLN A 64 -5.78 -3.80 -0.89
C GLN A 64 -4.29 -3.88 -1.26
N LEU A 65 -3.91 -4.77 -2.18
CA LEU A 65 -2.53 -4.87 -2.67
C LEU A 65 -2.11 -3.60 -3.39
N PHE A 66 -3.01 -3.02 -4.20
CA PHE A 66 -2.77 -1.74 -4.86
C PHE A 66 -2.63 -0.60 -3.84
N SER A 67 -3.50 -0.55 -2.81
CA SER A 67 -3.39 0.43 -1.72
C SER A 67 -2.08 0.33 -0.94
N LEU A 68 -1.43 -0.83 -0.93
CA LEU A 68 -0.12 -1.05 -0.30
C LEU A 68 1.06 -0.68 -1.21
N ALA A 69 0.80 0.04 -2.31
CA ALA A 69 1.77 0.36 -3.36
C ALA A 69 2.40 -0.89 -3.98
N GLY A 70 1.62 -1.99 -4.05
CA GLY A 70 2.00 -3.18 -4.77
C GLY A 70 2.07 -2.90 -6.27
N LYS A 71 3.08 -3.46 -6.94
CA LYS A 71 3.21 -3.46 -8.40
C LYS A 71 3.17 -4.90 -8.93
N VAL A 72 2.30 -5.16 -9.89
CA VAL A 72 2.24 -6.46 -10.59
C VAL A 72 3.52 -6.64 -11.40
N ILE A 73 4.16 -7.80 -11.23
CA ILE A 73 5.37 -8.20 -11.95
C ILE A 73 5.01 -9.22 -13.02
N GLU A 74 4.17 -10.19 -12.65
CA GLU A 74 3.75 -11.28 -13.52
C GLU A 74 2.26 -11.54 -13.29
N ASP A 75 1.51 -11.74 -14.38
CA ASP A 75 0.12 -12.19 -14.38
C ASP A 75 0.02 -13.37 -15.35
N VAL A 76 -0.16 -14.57 -14.81
CA VAL A 76 -0.23 -15.82 -15.55
C VAL A 76 -1.65 -16.35 -15.41
N SER A 77 -2.38 -16.38 -16.51
CA SER A 77 -3.76 -16.88 -16.60
C SER A 77 -3.86 -18.29 -17.19
N SER A 78 -2.73 -18.87 -17.62
CA SER A 78 -2.67 -20.23 -18.17
C SER A 78 -2.37 -21.25 -17.08
N PRO A 79 -3.12 -22.37 -17.01
CA PRO A 79 -2.84 -23.41 -16.03
C PRO A 79 -1.47 -24.05 -16.30
N PRO A 80 -0.75 -24.47 -15.23
CA PRO A 80 0.57 -25.10 -15.37
C PRO A 80 0.50 -26.50 -16.00
N SER A 81 -0.69 -27.09 -16.15
CA SER A 81 -0.90 -28.36 -16.83
C SER A 81 -2.08 -28.28 -17.81
N PRO A 82 -1.95 -28.78 -19.04
CA PRO A 82 -3.04 -28.79 -20.04
C PRO A 82 -4.21 -29.72 -19.68
N SER A 83 -4.09 -30.51 -18.60
CA SER A 83 -5.08 -31.51 -18.18
C SER A 83 -6.11 -31.02 -17.15
N SER A 84 -6.00 -29.79 -16.63
CA SER A 84 -6.89 -29.27 -15.59
C SER A 84 -7.87 -28.22 -16.14
N PRO A 85 -9.19 -28.48 -16.15
CA PRO A 85 -10.21 -27.58 -16.71
C PRO A 85 -10.61 -26.41 -15.78
N LEU A 86 -9.91 -26.20 -14.67
CA LEU A 86 -10.26 -25.19 -13.67
C LEU A 86 -9.62 -23.84 -13.99
N PRO A 87 -10.32 -22.71 -13.74
CA PRO A 87 -9.73 -21.39 -13.91
C PRO A 87 -8.53 -21.24 -12.98
N TYR A 88 -7.37 -20.94 -13.59
CA TYR A 88 -6.10 -20.71 -12.90
C TYR A 88 -5.66 -19.28 -13.15
N ARG A 89 -5.29 -18.56 -12.09
CA ARG A 89 -4.66 -17.25 -12.22
C ARG A 89 -3.62 -17.06 -11.13
N ARG A 90 -2.38 -16.78 -11.53
CA ARG A 90 -1.26 -16.49 -10.65
C ARG A 90 -0.78 -15.07 -10.90
N ILE A 91 -0.81 -14.24 -9.86
CA ILE A 91 -0.26 -12.89 -9.91
C ILE A 91 0.85 -12.75 -8.89
N LEU A 92 2.04 -12.35 -9.36
CA LEU A 92 3.17 -11.99 -8.51
C LEU A 92 3.22 -10.47 -8.32
N TRP A 93 3.16 -10.03 -7.08
CA TRP A 93 3.24 -8.64 -6.68
C TRP A 93 4.60 -8.33 -6.05
N SER A 94 5.18 -7.19 -6.41
CA SER A 94 6.30 -6.58 -5.69
C SER A 94 5.81 -5.45 -4.81
N PHE A 95 6.41 -5.33 -3.64
CA PHE A 95 6.23 -4.19 -2.75
C PHE A 95 7.56 -3.45 -2.59
N PRO A 96 7.55 -2.12 -2.68
CA PRO A 96 8.72 -1.33 -2.38
C PRO A 96 9.16 -1.63 -0.95
N HIS A 97 10.46 -1.85 -0.76
CA HIS A 97 11.01 -2.00 0.58
C HIS A 97 10.84 -0.66 1.28
N GLN A 98 9.99 -0.62 2.30
CA GLN A 98 9.57 0.62 2.95
C GLN A 98 10.72 1.17 3.80
N THR A 99 11.69 1.82 3.17
CA THR A 99 12.63 2.72 3.82
C THR A 99 12.32 4.13 3.31
N HIS A 100 11.67 4.90 4.19
CA HIS A 100 11.44 6.33 4.05
C HIS A 100 10.57 6.80 2.87
N PHE A 101 9.30 6.37 2.79
CA PHE A 101 8.33 6.94 1.84
C PHE A 101 8.24 8.47 1.98
N LEU A 102 8.12 8.99 3.20
CA LEU A 102 8.10 10.45 3.47
C LEU A 102 9.36 11.14 2.95
N MET A 103 10.55 10.59 3.23
CA MET A 103 11.80 11.21 2.79
C MET A 103 11.99 11.12 1.27
N ASN A 104 11.54 10.03 0.64
CA ASN A 104 11.51 9.90 -0.82
C ASN A 104 10.46 10.80 -1.47
N LEU A 105 9.32 11.04 -0.81
CA LEU A 105 8.30 11.98 -1.27
C LEU A 105 8.84 13.41 -1.17
N LEU A 106 9.43 13.78 -0.04
CA LEU A 106 10.12 15.07 0.17
C LEU A 106 11.26 15.30 -0.84
N LYS A 107 12.03 14.26 -1.20
CA LYS A 107 13.06 14.36 -2.23
C LYS A 107 12.49 14.52 -3.65
N LYS A 108 11.28 14.01 -3.92
CA LYS A 108 10.66 14.02 -5.24
C LYS A 108 9.76 15.23 -5.50
N ILE A 109 9.26 15.86 -4.45
CA ILE A 109 8.46 17.08 -4.59
C ILE A 109 9.39 18.19 -5.11
N GLN A 110 9.01 18.77 -6.25
CA GLN A 110 9.69 19.94 -6.78
C GLN A 110 9.46 21.11 -5.82
N TRP A 111 10.56 21.77 -5.43
CA TRP A 111 10.56 22.87 -4.45
C TRP A 111 9.62 24.03 -4.84
N SER A 112 9.39 24.24 -6.14
CA SER A 112 8.44 25.23 -6.66
C SER A 112 7.00 24.93 -6.22
N ILE A 113 6.56 23.68 -6.35
CA ILE A 113 5.20 23.24 -5.98
C ILE A 113 5.00 23.31 -4.46
N LEU A 114 6.03 22.96 -3.68
CA LEU A 114 5.98 23.09 -2.22
C LEU A 114 5.86 24.56 -1.80
N LEU A 115 6.62 25.45 -2.44
CA LEU A 115 6.58 26.88 -2.17
C LEU A 115 5.23 27.48 -2.54
N GLU A 116 4.69 27.13 -3.71
CA GLU A 116 3.35 27.55 -4.17
C GLU A 116 2.26 27.06 -3.22
N ALA A 117 2.32 25.81 -2.76
CA ALA A 117 1.36 25.27 -1.81
C ALA A 117 1.42 26.00 -0.46
N ILE A 118 2.62 26.32 0.04
CA ILE A 118 2.78 27.12 1.26
C ILE A 118 2.24 28.53 1.05
N LEU A 119 2.58 29.18 -0.07
CA LEU A 119 2.08 30.52 -0.40
C LEU A 119 0.56 30.54 -0.49
N ALA A 120 -0.03 29.56 -1.17
CA ALA A 120 -1.47 29.40 -1.30
C ALA A 120 -2.13 29.15 0.07
N THR A 121 -1.52 28.33 0.91
CA THR A 121 -2.02 28.06 2.28
C THR A 121 -1.96 29.32 3.14
N VAL A 122 -0.89 30.12 3.02
CA VAL A 122 -0.75 31.41 3.70
C VAL A 122 -1.76 32.42 3.18
N LEU A 123 -1.94 32.54 1.86
CA LEU A 123 -2.90 33.46 1.22
C LEU A 123 -4.36 33.09 1.55
N LEU A 124 -4.70 31.80 1.53
CA LEU A 124 -6.03 31.30 1.89
C LEU A 124 -6.33 31.54 3.37
N ASN A 125 -5.36 31.27 4.26
CA ASN A 125 -5.51 31.56 5.69
C ASN A 125 -5.51 33.06 6.01
N PHE A 126 -4.90 33.90 5.17
CA PHE A 126 -4.98 35.36 5.31
C PHE A 126 -6.40 35.89 5.04
N SER A 127 -7.17 35.19 4.18
CA SER A 127 -8.55 35.58 3.85
C SER A 127 -9.56 35.21 4.96
N VAL A 128 -9.26 34.19 5.77
CA VAL A 128 -10.08 33.79 6.91
C VAL A 128 -9.62 34.59 8.13
N ARG A 129 -10.12 35.84 8.19
CA ARG A 129 -10.15 36.73 9.37
C ARG A 129 -10.01 35.97 10.70
N GLN A 130 -8.95 36.30 11.45
CA GLN A 130 -8.52 35.77 12.76
C GLN A 130 -7.37 34.74 12.74
N LEU A 131 -6.27 35.04 12.05
CA LEU A 131 -4.98 34.61 12.60
C LEU A 131 -4.72 35.43 13.87
N SER A 132 -5.04 34.86 15.03
CA SER A 132 -4.49 35.35 16.30
C SER A 132 -2.98 35.41 16.18
N ALA A 133 -2.30 36.37 16.82
CA ALA A 133 -0.84 36.51 16.73
C ALA A 133 -0.11 35.15 16.96
N MET A 134 -0.68 34.28 17.79
CA MET A 134 -0.23 32.92 18.04
C MET A 134 -0.11 32.04 16.78
N SER A 135 -1.08 32.12 15.87
CA SER A 135 -1.06 31.34 14.62
C SER A 135 0.03 31.83 13.67
N PHE A 136 0.27 33.15 13.58
CA PHE A 136 1.37 33.72 12.80
C PHE A 136 2.73 33.31 13.37
N TYR A 137 2.91 33.42 14.69
CA TYR A 137 4.14 32.96 15.35
C TYR A 137 4.33 31.46 15.24
N SER A 138 3.26 30.65 15.27
CA SER A 138 3.36 29.19 15.07
C SER A 138 3.82 28.82 13.66
N LEU A 139 3.34 29.54 12.65
CA LEU A 139 3.72 29.33 11.25
C LEU A 139 5.18 29.75 11.02
N PHE A 140 5.59 30.87 11.61
CA PHE A 140 6.97 31.34 11.57
C PHE A 140 7.92 30.38 12.31
N LEU A 141 7.53 29.90 13.51
CA LEU A 141 8.27 28.91 14.27
C LEU A 141 8.39 27.59 13.49
N PHE A 142 7.32 27.14 12.85
CA PHE A 142 7.33 25.93 12.03
C PHE A 142 8.27 26.08 10.83
N LEU A 143 8.20 27.20 10.10
CA LEU A 143 9.13 27.53 9.02
C LEU A 143 10.59 27.56 9.51
N PHE A 144 10.83 28.19 10.66
CA PHE A 144 12.16 28.27 11.27
C PHE A 144 12.68 26.88 11.64
N ILE A 145 11.87 26.03 12.29
CA ILE A 145 12.22 24.65 12.63
C ILE A 145 12.57 23.87 11.37
N VAL A 146 11.75 23.97 10.31
CA VAL A 146 12.00 23.28 9.03
C VAL A 146 13.32 23.74 8.40
N LEU A 147 13.60 25.05 8.42
CA LEU A 147 14.86 25.61 7.90
C LEU A 147 16.09 25.20 8.73
N VAL A 148 15.97 25.14 10.06
CA VAL A 148 17.06 24.72 10.96
C VAL A 148 17.33 23.22 10.83
N PHE A 149 16.30 22.37 10.86
CA PHE A 149 16.46 20.94 10.60
C PHE A 149 17.11 20.67 9.24
N ARG A 150 16.76 21.47 8.22
CA ARG A 150 17.40 21.37 6.91
C ARG A 150 18.90 21.66 6.96
N ARG A 151 19.35 22.63 7.76
CA ARG A 151 20.78 22.93 7.98
C ARG A 151 21.52 21.89 8.82
N LEU A 152 20.80 21.04 9.57
CA LEU A 152 21.40 19.97 10.36
C LEU A 152 21.51 18.65 9.57
N ILE A 153 20.69 18.48 8.53
CA ILE A 153 20.65 17.29 7.68
C ILE A 153 21.67 17.37 6.53
N PHE A 154 22.09 18.58 6.15
CA PHE A 154 23.15 18.88 5.18
C PHE A 154 24.38 19.43 5.88
#